data_AF-A0A9E0H5T5-F1
#
_entry.id   AF-A0A9E0H5T5-F1
#
_cell.length_a   1.000
_cell.length_b   1.000
_cell.length_c   1.000
_cell.angle_alpha   90.00
_cell.angle_beta   90.00
_cell.angle_gamma   90.00
#
_symmetry.space_group_name_H-M   'P 1'
#
loop_
_entity.id
_entity.type
_entity.pdbx_description
1 polymer ?
#
loop_
_entity_poly.entity_id
_entity_poly.type
_entity_poly.pdbx_seq_one_letter_code
_entity_poly.pdbx_strand_id
1 'polypeptide(L)'
;MTVRTTSLLVAVVLSTAALPGCVTSPNWGDSPSSRRDAIDFTGMASRANAPLRVQAWNYTTSTFDTVRSFTGSATRLATSPDLYGWSTNTVVLPDRYWSPGGCESSGMANLRVLEVNTDGTTSELATFTEAGMDCVNDHLGEGDHPVVAGNACRYPEPRIVLTTPVQCPFPNLADITAPQLSIRLADPTRVWQATSGGSELTAAGITRTTTMTATARLRDAESTAAEVRLIADLNLQCRNAAGSTLLSPRGFVEPRTQAVVAGTRSQISLDATRGISISGLISACPSGTTFVRLDGAILADGRNGAGAFAASPVIRFTVL
;
A
#
# COMPACT_ATOMS: atom_id res chain seq x y z
N MET A 1 53.94 54.57 2.07
CA MET A 1 53.15 53.47 2.66
C MET A 1 52.29 52.89 1.56
N THR A 2 52.65 51.69 1.08
CA THR A 2 51.99 51.05 -0.06
C THR A 2 51.26 49.82 0.48
N VAL A 3 49.93 49.89 0.57
CA VAL A 3 49.10 48.78 1.05
C VAL A 3 48.86 47.83 -0.13
N ARG A 4 49.38 46.60 -0.05
CA ARG A 4 49.05 45.52 -0.98
C ARG A 4 47.84 44.76 -0.44
N THR A 5 46.72 44.85 -1.15
CA THR A 5 45.51 44.04 -0.93
C THR A 5 45.68 42.67 -1.58
N THR A 6 45.97 41.66 -0.77
CA THR A 6 46.03 40.26 -1.21
C THR A 6 44.60 39.74 -1.31
N SER A 7 44.07 39.62 -2.53
CA SER A 7 42.76 39.01 -2.77
C SER A 7 42.87 37.50 -2.59
N LEU A 8 42.27 36.95 -1.53
CA LEU A 8 42.05 35.51 -1.37
C LEU A 8 40.98 35.08 -2.37
N LEU A 9 41.40 34.46 -3.48
CA LEU A 9 40.52 33.68 -4.34
C LEU A 9 40.11 32.41 -3.58
N VAL A 10 38.96 32.48 -2.91
CA VAL A 10 38.26 31.28 -2.44
C VAL A 10 37.73 30.58 -3.69
N ALA A 11 38.47 29.60 -4.18
CA ALA A 11 37.99 28.66 -5.17
C ALA A 11 36.91 27.81 -4.50
N VAL A 12 35.65 28.23 -4.62
CA VAL A 12 34.50 27.36 -4.37
C VAL A 12 34.54 26.30 -5.45
N VAL A 13 35.15 25.15 -5.13
CA VAL A 13 34.96 23.92 -5.90
C VAL A 13 33.49 23.57 -5.73
N LEU A 14 32.65 24.00 -6.68
CA LEU A 14 31.34 23.42 -6.87
C LEU A 14 31.59 21.98 -7.31
N SER A 15 31.73 21.08 -6.32
CA SER A 15 31.59 19.66 -6.53
C SER A 15 30.20 19.46 -7.12
N THR A 16 30.13 19.28 -8.43
CA THR A 16 28.94 18.76 -9.10
C THR A 16 28.74 17.37 -8.52
N ALA A 17 27.96 17.28 -7.44
CA ALA A 17 27.50 16.03 -6.89
C ALA A 17 26.64 15.39 -7.99
N ALA A 18 27.29 14.56 -8.83
CA ALA A 18 26.60 13.69 -9.75
C ALA A 18 25.57 12.94 -8.92
N LEU A 19 24.30 13.00 -9.32
CA LEU A 19 23.27 12.27 -8.60
C LEU A 19 23.70 10.81 -8.54
N PRO A 20 23.84 10.21 -7.35
CA PRO A 20 23.60 8.78 -7.26
C PRO A 20 22.20 8.53 -7.84
N GLY A 21 21.96 7.38 -8.46
CA GLY A 21 20.67 7.06 -9.08
C GLY A 21 19.45 7.37 -8.20
N CYS A 22 18.26 7.29 -8.77
CA CYS A 22 17.03 7.58 -8.04
C CYS A 22 16.05 6.40 -8.07
N VAL A 23 15.13 6.38 -7.11
CA VAL A 23 13.97 5.51 -7.07
C VAL A 23 12.76 6.33 -7.47
N THR A 24 12.07 5.94 -8.54
CA THR A 24 10.86 6.61 -9.06
C THR A 24 9.57 5.92 -8.65
N SER A 25 9.66 4.70 -8.13
CA SER A 25 8.55 3.99 -7.50
C SER A 25 9.09 2.89 -6.59
N PRO A 26 8.45 2.60 -5.44
CA PRO A 26 7.39 3.40 -4.83
C PRO A 26 7.91 4.75 -4.29
N ASN A 27 7.01 5.71 -4.15
CA ASN A 27 7.26 7.01 -3.55
C ASN A 27 7.09 6.97 -2.03
N TRP A 28 7.60 8.01 -1.35
CA TRP A 28 7.34 8.21 0.06
C TRP A 28 5.84 8.43 0.30
N GLY A 29 5.27 7.64 1.21
CA GLY A 29 3.86 7.70 1.58
C GLY A 29 2.97 6.75 0.78
N ASP A 30 3.51 6.04 -0.21
CA ASP A 30 2.75 5.06 -0.98
C ASP A 30 2.13 4.00 -0.07
N SER A 31 0.92 3.57 -0.46
CA SER A 31 0.10 2.68 0.35
C SER A 31 -0.29 1.39 -0.38
N PRO A 32 0.50 0.30 -0.25
CA PRO A 32 0.03 -0.99 -0.72
C PRO A 32 -1.23 -1.41 0.06
N SER A 33 -2.16 -2.07 -0.64
CA SER A 33 -3.47 -2.41 -0.06
C SER A 33 -3.37 -3.39 1.11
N SER A 34 -2.28 -4.18 1.15
CA SER A 34 -1.95 -5.11 2.20
C SER A 34 -0.44 -5.22 2.43
N ARG A 35 -0.04 -5.59 3.66
CA ARG A 35 1.36 -5.89 4.02
C ARG A 35 1.96 -7.04 3.23
N ARG A 36 1.10 -7.87 2.61
CA ARG A 36 1.47 -9.04 1.82
C ARG A 36 1.50 -8.77 0.32
N ASP A 37 1.07 -7.59 -0.11
CA ASP A 37 1.07 -7.25 -1.53
C ASP A 37 2.51 -7.16 -2.03
N ALA A 38 2.70 -7.58 -3.27
CA ALA A 38 3.97 -7.43 -3.94
C ALA A 38 4.18 -5.97 -4.29
N ILE A 39 5.38 -5.45 -4.04
CA ILE A 39 5.77 -4.07 -4.31
C ILE A 39 6.71 -4.08 -5.51
N ASP A 40 6.40 -3.26 -6.51
CA ASP A 40 7.26 -3.05 -7.66
C ASP A 40 8.14 -1.83 -7.40
N PHE A 41 9.42 -1.96 -7.73
CA PHE A 41 10.39 -0.87 -7.62
C PHE A 41 10.92 -0.50 -8.99
N THR A 42 11.01 0.79 -9.27
CA THR A 42 11.58 1.33 -10.50
C THR A 42 12.49 2.53 -10.20
N GLY A 43 13.42 2.80 -11.10
CA GLY A 43 14.28 3.98 -10.96
C GLY A 43 15.39 4.06 -12.01
N MET A 44 16.41 4.85 -11.68
CA MET A 44 17.61 5.05 -12.48
C MET A 44 18.85 4.74 -11.65
N ALA A 45 19.90 4.24 -12.30
CA ALA A 45 21.21 3.95 -11.74
C ALA A 45 22.28 4.79 -12.43
N SER A 46 23.40 5.01 -11.75
CA SER A 46 24.50 5.86 -12.25
C SER A 46 25.38 5.17 -13.31
N ARG A 47 25.23 3.85 -13.47
CA ARG A 47 26.07 3.02 -14.36
C ARG A 47 25.34 1.82 -14.95
N ALA A 48 25.81 1.37 -16.11
CA ALA A 48 25.32 0.17 -16.77
C ALA A 48 25.50 -1.06 -15.87
N ASN A 49 24.49 -1.91 -15.77
CA ASN A 49 24.53 -3.14 -14.97
C ASN A 49 24.92 -2.91 -13.50
N ALA A 50 24.53 -1.77 -12.92
CA ALA A 50 24.80 -1.49 -11.51
C ALA A 50 24.16 -2.55 -10.61
N PRO A 51 24.88 -3.17 -9.65
CA PRO A 51 24.27 -4.02 -8.64
C PRO A 51 23.45 -3.17 -7.68
N LEU A 52 22.18 -3.54 -7.51
CA LEU A 52 21.20 -2.82 -6.70
C LEU A 52 20.66 -3.71 -5.58
N ARG A 53 20.31 -3.10 -4.45
CA ARG A 53 19.73 -3.79 -3.29
C ARG A 53 18.56 -3.00 -2.74
N VAL A 54 17.41 -3.64 -2.61
CA VAL A 54 16.35 -3.14 -1.73
C VAL A 54 16.64 -3.63 -0.31
N GLN A 55 16.68 -2.70 0.63
CA GLN A 55 16.76 -3.02 2.05
C GLN A 55 15.51 -2.53 2.79
N ALA A 56 15.11 -3.29 3.81
CA ALA A 56 14.00 -2.96 4.69
C ALA A 56 14.45 -2.97 6.14
N TRP A 57 13.90 -2.06 6.94
CA TRP A 57 14.14 -2.01 8.38
C TRP A 57 13.47 -3.20 9.06
N ASN A 58 14.28 -4.07 9.67
CA ASN A 58 13.81 -5.18 10.48
C ASN A 58 13.48 -4.67 11.89
N TYR A 59 12.19 -4.60 12.21
CA TYR A 59 11.73 -4.11 13.51
C TYR A 59 12.01 -5.09 14.66
N THR A 60 12.38 -6.33 14.37
CA THR A 60 12.80 -7.31 15.39
C THR A 60 14.26 -7.12 15.79
N THR A 61 15.16 -6.89 14.82
CA THR A 61 16.61 -6.78 15.06
C THR A 61 17.12 -5.35 15.11
N SER A 62 16.30 -4.36 14.77
CA SER A 62 16.70 -2.96 14.62
C SER A 62 17.85 -2.76 13.63
N THR A 63 17.83 -3.49 12.51
CA THR A 63 18.82 -3.42 11.43
C THR A 63 18.16 -3.32 10.07
N PHE A 64 18.85 -2.76 9.07
CA PHE A 64 18.44 -2.89 7.68
C PHE A 64 18.91 -4.22 7.11
N ASP A 65 17.97 -5.03 6.62
CA ASP A 65 18.27 -6.29 5.95
C ASP A 65 18.06 -6.13 4.44
N THR A 66 18.88 -6.81 3.63
CA THR A 66 18.61 -6.93 2.19
C THR A 66 17.43 -7.86 1.96
N VAL A 67 16.34 -7.31 1.41
CA VAL A 67 15.14 -8.08 1.03
C VAL A 67 15.21 -8.56 -0.42
N ARG A 68 15.91 -7.81 -1.28
CA ARG A 68 16.08 -8.15 -2.70
C ARG A 68 17.40 -7.58 -3.22
N SER A 69 18.09 -8.38 -4.04
CA SER A 69 19.24 -7.94 -4.85
C SER A 69 18.91 -8.14 -6.32
N PHE A 70 19.35 -7.22 -7.16
CA PHE A 70 19.13 -7.25 -8.62
C PHE A 70 20.19 -6.40 -9.33
N THR A 71 20.12 -6.33 -10.65
CA THR A 71 21.05 -5.58 -11.49
C THR A 71 20.27 -4.63 -12.36
N GLY A 72 20.73 -3.37 -12.45
CA GLY A 72 20.14 -2.37 -13.33
C GLY A 72 20.35 -2.69 -14.80
N SER A 73 19.70 -1.94 -15.69
CA SER A 73 19.82 -2.15 -17.12
C SER A 73 21.21 -1.77 -17.65
N ALA A 74 21.59 -2.37 -18.78
CA ALA A 74 22.71 -1.89 -19.60
C ALA A 74 22.28 -0.75 -20.55
N THR A 75 20.97 -0.57 -20.76
CA THR A 75 20.44 0.44 -21.67
C THR A 75 20.46 1.82 -21.04
N ARG A 76 21.20 2.73 -21.67
CA ARG A 76 21.29 4.14 -21.26
C ARG A 76 20.03 4.91 -21.66
N LEU A 77 19.52 5.72 -20.73
CA LEU A 77 18.32 6.55 -20.89
C LEU A 77 18.63 8.04 -21.07
N ALA A 78 19.73 8.54 -20.48
CA ALA A 78 20.17 9.92 -20.60
C ALA A 78 21.70 9.99 -20.68
N THR A 79 22.22 11.10 -21.19
CA THR A 79 23.67 11.39 -21.29
C THR A 79 23.97 12.72 -20.60
N SER A 80 25.11 12.79 -19.90
CA SER A 80 25.59 13.97 -19.15
C SER A 80 24.80 14.31 -17.87
N PRO A 81 24.90 13.49 -16.80
CA PRO A 81 25.63 12.22 -16.72
C PRO A 81 24.81 11.07 -17.31
N ASP A 82 25.49 9.95 -17.55
CA ASP A 82 24.83 8.74 -18.03
C ASP A 82 23.89 8.19 -16.95
N LEU A 83 22.65 7.88 -17.36
CA LEU A 83 21.65 7.26 -16.49
C LEU A 83 21.12 5.97 -17.12
N TYR A 84 20.90 4.95 -16.29
CA TYR A 84 20.47 3.62 -16.72
C TYR A 84 19.22 3.21 -15.96
N GLY A 85 18.15 2.86 -16.68
CA GLY A 85 16.90 2.46 -16.04
C GLY A 85 17.03 1.14 -15.29
N TRP A 86 16.18 0.93 -14.29
CA TRP A 86 16.04 -0.37 -13.65
C TRP A 86 14.61 -0.59 -13.17
N SER A 87 14.21 -1.86 -13.09
CA SER A 87 12.97 -2.28 -12.45
C SER A 87 13.16 -3.63 -11.78
N THR A 88 12.51 -3.82 -10.64
CA THR A 88 12.35 -5.12 -10.02
C THR A 88 10.92 -5.26 -9.54
N ASN A 89 10.24 -6.28 -10.03
CA ASN A 89 8.84 -6.49 -9.71
C ASN A 89 8.68 -7.51 -8.58
N THR A 90 7.51 -7.53 -7.96
CA THR A 90 7.07 -8.58 -7.03
C THR A 90 7.88 -8.71 -5.73
N VAL A 91 8.39 -7.61 -5.18
CA VAL A 91 9.09 -7.65 -3.89
C VAL A 91 8.06 -7.74 -2.76
N VAL A 92 7.98 -8.90 -2.11
CA VAL A 92 7.08 -9.11 -0.95
C VAL A 92 7.87 -8.90 0.34
N LEU A 93 7.34 -8.10 1.25
CA LEU A 93 7.94 -7.83 2.56
C LEU A 93 7.36 -8.74 3.64
N PRO A 94 8.18 -9.62 4.27
CA PRO A 94 7.78 -10.34 5.47
C PRO A 94 7.30 -9.42 6.61
N ASP A 95 6.42 -9.95 7.48
CA ASP A 95 5.80 -9.18 8.59
C ASP A 95 6.81 -8.48 9.51
N ARG A 96 8.02 -9.02 9.69
CA ARG A 96 9.10 -8.41 10.50
C ARG A 96 9.62 -7.06 9.98
N TYR A 97 9.34 -6.74 8.72
CA TYR A 97 9.72 -5.46 8.09
C TYR A 97 8.63 -4.40 8.16
N TRP A 98 7.47 -4.75 8.72
CA TRP A 98 6.39 -3.81 9.00
C TRP A 98 6.44 -3.45 10.48
N SER A 99 6.27 -2.17 10.79
CA SER A 99 6.18 -1.69 12.17
C SER A 99 5.12 -2.50 12.92
N PRO A 100 5.40 -2.96 14.15
CA PRO A 100 4.52 -3.84 14.93
C PRO A 100 3.28 -3.10 15.49
N GLY A 101 2.81 -2.09 14.77
CA GLY A 101 1.61 -1.32 15.10
C GLY A 101 0.45 -2.22 15.49
N GLY A 102 -0.20 -1.88 16.61
CA GLY A 102 -1.40 -2.56 17.07
C GLY A 102 -2.59 -2.30 16.14
N CYS A 103 -3.78 -2.69 16.59
CA CYS A 103 -5.05 -2.44 15.92
C CYS A 103 -5.38 -0.98 15.59
N GLU A 104 -4.55 -0.04 16.04
CA GLU A 104 -4.77 1.40 15.95
C GLU A 104 -3.79 2.09 14.98
N SER A 105 -2.79 1.37 14.45
CA SER A 105 -1.81 1.98 13.53
C SER A 105 -1.65 1.24 12.22
N SER A 106 -1.53 2.04 11.15
CA SER A 106 -1.10 1.60 9.83
C SER A 106 0.22 0.84 9.93
N GLY A 107 0.40 -0.22 9.14
CA GLY A 107 1.71 -0.86 9.09
C GLY A 107 2.67 0.03 8.34
N MET A 108 3.77 0.43 8.98
CA MET A 108 4.80 1.26 8.34
C MET A 108 6.02 0.41 7.98
N ALA A 109 6.41 0.37 6.71
CA ALA A 109 7.69 -0.19 6.29
C ALA A 109 8.66 0.94 5.95
N ASN A 110 9.88 0.88 6.50
CA ASN A 110 10.95 1.82 6.18
C ASN A 110 11.96 1.11 5.29
N LEU A 111 12.16 1.63 4.08
CA LEU A 111 12.93 1.02 3.01
C LEU A 111 14.01 1.98 2.52
N ARG A 112 15.05 1.43 1.93
CA ARG A 112 16.03 2.17 1.13
C ARG A 112 16.50 1.32 -0.05
N VAL A 113 16.90 1.97 -1.13
CA VAL A 113 17.51 1.30 -2.27
C VAL A 113 18.97 1.73 -2.35
N LEU A 114 19.86 0.76 -2.47
CA LEU A 114 21.30 0.98 -2.55
C LEU A 114 21.81 0.60 -3.93
N GLU A 115 22.68 1.42 -4.48
CA GLU A 115 23.56 1.05 -5.58
C GLU A 115 24.93 0.69 -5.01
N VAL A 116 25.43 -0.50 -5.33
CA VAL A 116 26.81 -0.87 -5.01
C VAL A 116 27.70 -0.19 -6.04
N ASN A 117 28.79 0.47 -5.62
CA ASN A 117 29.77 1.14 -6.48
C ASN A 117 30.83 0.13 -7.00
N THR A 118 31.72 0.56 -7.89
CA THR A 118 32.81 -0.29 -8.43
C THR A 118 33.78 -0.74 -7.35
N ASP A 119 34.03 0.12 -6.35
CA ASP A 119 34.92 -0.12 -5.21
C ASP A 119 34.28 -0.96 -4.08
N GLY A 120 33.03 -1.41 -4.28
CA GLY A 120 32.27 -2.18 -3.30
C GLY A 120 31.58 -1.35 -2.22
N THR A 121 31.78 -0.03 -2.19
CA THR A 121 30.98 0.87 -1.33
C THR A 121 29.54 0.94 -1.82
N THR A 122 28.63 1.51 -1.02
CA THR A 122 27.21 1.64 -1.39
C THR A 122 26.75 3.08 -1.32
N SER A 123 25.98 3.50 -2.32
CA SER A 123 25.31 4.80 -2.38
C SER A 123 23.81 4.59 -2.16
N GLU A 124 23.19 5.35 -1.25
CA GLU A 124 21.73 5.38 -1.13
C GLU A 124 21.14 6.15 -2.32
N LEU A 125 20.17 5.56 -2.98
CA LEU A 125 19.50 6.21 -4.11
C LEU A 125 18.51 7.27 -3.60
N ALA A 126 18.44 8.39 -4.32
CA ALA A 126 17.48 9.45 -4.00
C ALA A 126 16.04 8.94 -4.14
N THR A 127 15.14 9.42 -3.28
CA THR A 127 13.71 9.09 -3.29
C THR A 127 12.89 10.35 -3.42
N PHE A 128 11.58 10.21 -3.69
CA PHE A 128 10.67 11.32 -3.88
C PHE A 128 9.39 11.12 -3.07
N THR A 129 8.78 12.22 -2.65
CA THR A 129 7.36 12.25 -2.28
C THR A 129 6.52 12.36 -3.55
N GLU A 130 5.19 12.24 -3.44
CA GLU A 130 4.29 12.52 -4.56
C GLU A 130 4.53 13.92 -5.15
N ALA A 131 4.54 14.96 -4.32
CA ALA A 131 4.85 16.33 -4.75
C ALA A 131 6.27 16.48 -5.32
N GLY A 132 7.23 15.68 -4.84
CA GLY A 132 8.58 15.63 -5.41
C GLY A 132 8.57 15.06 -6.83
N MET A 133 7.79 14.01 -7.10
CA MET A 133 7.63 13.48 -8.45
C MET A 133 6.92 14.44 -9.38
N ASP A 134 5.90 15.17 -8.90
CA ASP A 134 5.24 16.23 -9.68
C ASP A 134 6.25 17.32 -10.06
N CYS A 135 7.05 17.78 -9.10
CA CYS A 135 8.16 18.71 -9.34
C CYS A 135 9.14 18.18 -10.41
N VAL A 136 9.53 16.90 -10.35
CA VAL A 136 10.41 16.31 -11.37
C VAL A 136 9.74 16.38 -12.76
N ASN A 137 8.46 16.03 -12.85
CA ASN A 137 7.73 16.05 -14.11
C ASN A 137 7.59 17.47 -14.68
N ASP A 138 7.38 18.48 -13.83
CA ASP A 138 7.31 19.88 -14.23
C ASP A 138 8.65 20.34 -14.82
N HIS A 139 9.76 20.13 -14.10
CA HIS A 139 11.10 20.45 -14.60
C HIS A 139 11.42 19.74 -15.94
N LEU A 140 11.08 18.46 -16.05
CA LEU A 140 11.24 17.72 -17.31
C LEU A 140 10.39 18.29 -18.45
N GLY A 141 9.16 18.73 -18.14
CA GLY A 141 8.26 19.39 -19.09
C GLY A 141 8.78 20.75 -19.56
N GLU A 142 9.52 21.46 -18.70
CA GLU A 142 10.24 22.69 -19.03
C GLU A 142 11.54 22.45 -19.83
N GLY A 143 11.93 21.19 -20.00
CA GLY A 143 13.11 20.78 -20.77
C GLY A 143 14.38 20.63 -19.94
N ASP A 144 14.28 20.65 -18.61
CA ASP A 144 15.44 20.41 -17.75
C ASP A 144 15.95 18.96 -17.91
N HIS A 145 17.27 18.82 -17.75
CA HIS A 145 17.89 17.51 -17.73
C HIS A 145 17.38 16.69 -16.52
N PRO A 146 17.12 15.37 -16.63
CA PRO A 146 16.59 14.56 -15.53
C PRO A 146 17.38 14.62 -14.23
N VAL A 147 18.70 14.82 -14.31
CA VAL A 147 19.57 15.00 -13.13
C VAL A 147 19.35 16.35 -12.45
N VAL A 148 19.08 17.41 -13.21
CA VAL A 148 18.78 18.73 -12.64
C VAL A 148 17.42 18.66 -11.94
N ALA A 149 16.40 18.15 -12.63
CA ALA A 149 15.07 17.94 -12.09
C ALA A 149 15.09 17.07 -10.81
N GLY A 150 15.73 15.91 -10.87
CA GLY A 150 15.83 14.99 -9.73
C GLY A 150 16.54 15.61 -8.53
N ASN A 151 17.59 16.42 -8.74
CA ASN A 151 18.31 17.07 -7.65
C ASN A 151 17.50 18.17 -6.97
N ALA A 152 16.73 18.92 -7.76
CA ALA A 152 15.87 20.00 -7.27
C ALA A 152 14.71 19.45 -6.43
N CYS A 153 14.17 18.29 -6.81
CA CYS A 153 12.91 17.78 -6.28
C CYS A 153 13.04 16.58 -5.33
N ARG A 154 14.25 16.03 -5.11
CA ARG A 154 14.45 14.86 -4.24
C ARG A 154 14.01 15.12 -2.81
N TYR A 155 13.51 14.07 -2.17
CA TYR A 155 13.26 14.10 -0.74
C TYR A 155 14.60 14.16 0.03
N PRO A 156 14.70 14.96 1.12
CA PRO A 156 15.96 15.10 1.85
C PRO A 156 16.48 13.80 2.47
N GLU A 157 15.59 12.86 2.77
CA GLU A 157 15.95 11.53 3.27
C GLU A 157 15.85 10.49 2.14
N PRO A 158 16.91 9.76 1.79
CA PRO A 158 16.91 8.72 0.74
C PRO A 158 16.24 7.42 1.22
N ARG A 159 15.07 7.56 1.83
CA ARG A 159 14.26 6.49 2.40
C ARG A 159 12.89 6.50 1.74
N ILE A 160 12.23 5.36 1.81
CA ILE A 160 10.84 5.20 1.38
C ILE A 160 10.08 4.68 2.58
N VAL A 161 9.05 5.41 2.99
CA VAL A 161 8.11 4.94 4.01
C VAL A 161 6.84 4.53 3.31
N LEU A 162 6.54 3.23 3.34
CA LEU A 162 5.25 2.70 2.91
C LEU A 162 4.31 2.63 4.09
N THR A 163 3.05 2.96 3.86
CA THR A 163 2.00 2.84 4.88
C THR A 163 0.96 1.85 4.40
N THR A 164 0.62 0.83 5.18
CA THR A 164 -0.51 -0.05 4.88
C THR A 164 -1.71 0.41 5.71
N PRO A 165 -2.94 0.26 5.22
CA PRO A 165 -4.13 0.45 6.03
C PRO A 165 -4.03 -0.33 7.35
N VAL A 166 -4.69 0.16 8.40
CA VAL A 166 -4.68 -0.47 9.72
C VAL A 166 -5.08 -1.95 9.59
N GLN A 167 -4.16 -2.85 9.94
CA GLN A 167 -4.40 -4.29 9.91
C GLN A 167 -4.40 -4.82 11.33
N CYS A 168 -5.56 -4.78 11.98
CA CYS A 168 -5.79 -5.58 13.18
C CYS A 168 -5.49 -7.05 12.88
N PRO A 169 -4.54 -7.71 13.58
CA PRO A 169 -4.45 -9.16 13.52
C PRO A 169 -5.77 -9.72 14.04
N PHE A 170 -6.39 -10.62 13.27
CA PHE A 170 -7.51 -11.40 13.79
C PHE A 170 -7.02 -12.14 15.04
N PRO A 171 -7.77 -12.09 16.17
CA PRO A 171 -7.31 -12.67 17.42
C PRO A 171 -6.82 -14.10 17.20
N ASN A 172 -5.68 -14.44 17.81
CA ASN A 172 -5.21 -15.81 17.85
C ASN A 172 -6.17 -16.58 18.75
N LEU A 173 -7.11 -17.28 18.11
CA LEU A 173 -8.02 -18.18 18.77
C LEU A 173 -7.27 -19.50 18.87
N ALA A 174 -6.60 -19.72 20.01
CA ALA A 174 -6.21 -21.07 20.38
C ALA A 174 -7.50 -21.90 20.50
N ASP A 175 -7.48 -23.14 20.03
CA ASP A 175 -8.61 -24.08 20.10
C ASP A 175 -9.83 -23.74 19.24
N ILE A 176 -9.61 -23.49 17.94
CA ILE A 176 -10.70 -23.51 16.96
C ILE A 176 -11.16 -24.96 16.78
N THR A 177 -12.36 -25.33 17.23
CA THR A 177 -12.96 -26.66 17.01
C THR A 177 -13.96 -26.68 15.86
N ALA A 178 -14.40 -25.52 15.39
CA ALA A 178 -15.32 -25.32 14.27
C ALA A 178 -14.82 -24.17 13.38
N PRO A 179 -15.11 -24.15 12.07
CA PRO A 179 -14.68 -23.06 11.20
C PRO A 179 -15.17 -21.71 11.75
N GLN A 180 -14.27 -20.74 11.84
CA GLN A 180 -14.56 -19.41 12.30
C GLN A 180 -14.38 -18.41 11.18
N LEU A 181 -15.39 -17.57 10.98
CA LEU A 181 -15.36 -16.55 9.95
C LEU A 181 -15.37 -15.17 10.59
N SER A 182 -14.36 -14.39 10.27
CA SER A 182 -14.24 -13.02 10.72
C SER A 182 -14.40 -12.07 9.55
N ILE A 183 -15.12 -10.98 9.77
CA ILE A 183 -15.25 -9.87 8.83
C ILE A 183 -14.65 -8.62 9.44
N ARG A 184 -13.99 -7.83 8.60
CA ARG A 184 -13.38 -6.56 8.95
C ARG A 184 -13.79 -5.51 7.93
N LEU A 185 -14.25 -4.36 8.40
CA LEU A 185 -14.38 -3.14 7.62
C LEU A 185 -13.38 -2.13 8.19
N ALA A 186 -12.57 -1.52 7.35
CA ALA A 186 -11.56 -0.56 7.78
C ALA A 186 -11.60 0.69 6.90
N ASP A 187 -11.30 1.82 7.51
CA ASP A 187 -10.88 3.05 6.84
C ASP A 187 -9.41 3.38 7.22
N PRO A 188 -8.81 4.46 6.70
CA PRO A 188 -7.41 4.79 7.05
C PRO A 188 -7.15 5.04 8.55
N THR A 189 -8.18 5.27 9.34
CA THR A 189 -8.12 5.69 10.74
C THR A 189 -8.76 4.72 11.73
N ARG A 190 -9.65 3.84 11.27
CA ARG A 190 -10.53 3.01 12.12
C ARG A 190 -10.74 1.64 11.54
N VAL A 191 -11.01 0.69 12.44
CA VAL A 191 -11.32 -0.69 12.10
C VAL A 191 -12.54 -1.15 12.89
N TRP A 192 -13.47 -1.78 12.18
CA TRP A 192 -14.62 -2.48 12.72
C TRP A 192 -14.48 -3.95 12.38
N GLN A 193 -14.58 -4.82 13.37
CA GLN A 193 -14.36 -6.24 13.19
C GLN A 193 -15.42 -7.05 13.95
N ALA A 194 -15.95 -8.06 13.29
CA ALA A 194 -16.87 -9.03 13.87
C ALA A 194 -16.40 -10.45 13.54
N THR A 195 -16.71 -11.41 14.41
CA THR A 195 -16.37 -12.83 14.23
C THR A 195 -17.61 -13.68 14.45
N SER A 196 -17.71 -14.80 13.74
CA SER A 196 -18.80 -15.79 13.85
C SER A 196 -19.16 -16.07 15.30
N GLY A 197 -20.46 -16.02 15.61
CA GLY A 197 -20.99 -16.14 16.98
C GLY A 197 -21.11 -14.81 17.74
N GLY A 198 -20.57 -13.71 17.20
CA GLY A 198 -20.77 -12.36 17.74
C GLY A 198 -22.11 -11.72 17.33
N SER A 199 -22.39 -10.54 17.86
CA SER A 199 -23.52 -9.71 17.46
C SER A 199 -23.21 -8.89 16.20
N GLU A 200 -24.25 -8.38 15.54
CA GLU A 200 -24.09 -7.34 14.52
C GLU A 200 -23.33 -6.13 15.08
N LEU A 201 -22.60 -5.43 14.21
CA LEU A 201 -21.78 -4.28 14.56
C LEU A 201 -22.16 -3.07 13.70
N THR A 202 -22.27 -1.90 14.31
CA THR A 202 -22.48 -0.64 13.58
C THR A 202 -21.15 0.12 13.46
N ALA A 203 -20.67 0.29 12.23
CA ALA A 203 -19.53 1.13 11.91
C ALA A 203 -19.95 2.60 11.81
N ALA A 204 -19.47 3.42 12.75
CA ALA A 204 -19.86 4.81 12.91
C ALA A 204 -18.79 5.80 12.44
N GLY A 205 -19.22 6.97 11.98
CA GLY A 205 -18.34 8.10 11.66
C GLY A 205 -17.63 8.02 10.31
N ILE A 206 -18.05 7.14 9.41
CA ILE A 206 -17.55 7.06 8.03
C ILE A 206 -17.93 8.34 7.27
N THR A 207 -16.98 8.92 6.53
CA THR A 207 -17.19 10.17 5.78
C THR A 207 -17.33 9.93 4.28
N ARG A 208 -17.89 10.91 3.56
CA ARG A 208 -18.14 10.85 2.11
C ARG A 208 -16.88 10.68 1.25
N THR A 209 -15.71 11.07 1.78
CA THR A 209 -14.42 11.00 1.08
C THR A 209 -13.61 9.76 1.45
N THR A 210 -14.10 8.95 2.38
CA THR A 210 -13.37 7.80 2.90
C THR A 210 -13.37 6.66 1.87
N THR A 211 -12.18 6.12 1.57
CA THR A 211 -12.08 4.79 0.95
C THR A 211 -12.06 3.74 2.04
N MET A 212 -12.94 2.76 1.95
CA MET A 212 -12.98 1.66 2.91
C MET A 212 -12.45 0.38 2.28
N THR A 213 -11.94 -0.51 3.12
CA THR A 213 -11.56 -1.87 2.74
C THR A 213 -12.34 -2.86 3.59
N ALA A 214 -13.05 -3.77 2.93
CA ALA A 214 -13.71 -4.89 3.56
C ALA A 214 -12.88 -6.16 3.35
N THR A 215 -12.67 -6.93 4.42
CA THR A 215 -11.91 -8.18 4.41
C THR A 215 -12.69 -9.26 5.15
N ALA A 216 -12.90 -10.41 4.51
CA ALA A 216 -13.38 -11.62 5.15
C ALA A 216 -12.23 -12.61 5.30
N ARG A 217 -12.15 -13.28 6.46
CA ARG A 217 -11.15 -14.31 6.75
C ARG A 217 -11.83 -15.53 7.35
N LEU A 218 -11.73 -16.68 6.67
CA LEU A 218 -12.13 -17.97 7.21
C LEU A 218 -10.92 -18.65 7.85
N ARG A 219 -11.06 -19.12 9.09
CA ARG A 219 -10.07 -19.94 9.80
C ARG A 219 -10.67 -21.29 10.17
N ASP A 220 -9.84 -22.31 10.12
CA ASP A 220 -10.24 -23.69 10.42
C ASP A 220 -9.10 -24.44 11.12
N ALA A 221 -9.44 -25.31 12.07
CA ALA A 221 -8.49 -26.08 12.86
C ALA A 221 -7.59 -26.96 11.99
N GLU A 222 -8.18 -27.49 10.93
CA GLU A 222 -7.57 -28.52 10.08
C GLU A 222 -6.85 -27.91 8.87
N SER A 223 -6.78 -26.57 8.77
CA SER A 223 -6.14 -25.86 7.64
C SER A 223 -6.78 -26.22 6.29
N THR A 224 -8.11 -26.29 6.25
CA THR A 224 -8.84 -26.69 5.03
C THR A 224 -9.73 -25.59 4.45
N ALA A 225 -9.54 -24.31 4.75
CA ALA A 225 -10.39 -23.25 4.20
C ALA A 225 -10.50 -23.34 2.67
N ALA A 226 -11.71 -23.60 2.15
CA ALA A 226 -11.94 -23.93 0.74
C ALA A 226 -12.60 -22.76 -0.01
N GLU A 227 -13.53 -22.08 0.66
CA GLU A 227 -14.26 -20.95 0.09
C GLU A 227 -14.54 -19.90 1.16
N VAL A 228 -14.34 -18.64 0.80
CA VAL A 228 -14.81 -17.49 1.57
C VAL A 228 -15.42 -16.48 0.62
N ARG A 229 -16.59 -15.94 0.96
CA ARG A 229 -17.28 -14.92 0.17
C ARG A 229 -17.53 -13.71 1.03
N LEU A 230 -17.19 -12.55 0.49
CA LEU A 230 -17.53 -11.26 1.06
C LEU A 230 -18.75 -10.72 0.31
N ILE A 231 -19.82 -10.42 1.04
CA ILE A 231 -21.12 -10.02 0.49
C ILE A 231 -21.44 -8.63 1.04
N ALA A 232 -21.85 -7.72 0.16
CA ALA A 232 -22.32 -6.41 0.57
C ALA A 232 -23.60 -5.99 -0.15
N ASP A 233 -24.53 -5.46 0.64
CA ASP A 233 -25.74 -4.79 0.19
C ASP A 233 -25.65 -3.30 0.53
N LEU A 234 -25.73 -2.46 -0.49
CA LEU A 234 -25.54 -1.01 -0.41
C LEU A 234 -26.78 -0.31 -0.96
N ASN A 235 -27.37 0.60 -0.19
CA ASN A 235 -28.55 1.36 -0.57
C ASN A 235 -28.19 2.84 -0.65
N LEU A 236 -28.02 3.33 -1.88
CA LEU A 236 -27.76 4.74 -2.16
C LEU A 236 -29.08 5.50 -2.26
N GLN A 237 -29.23 6.57 -1.49
CA GLN A 237 -30.36 7.48 -1.53
C GLN A 237 -29.94 8.81 -2.15
N CYS A 238 -30.60 9.18 -3.24
CA CYS A 238 -30.42 10.48 -3.91
C CYS A 238 -31.76 11.23 -3.91
N ARG A 239 -31.74 12.57 -3.91
CA ARG A 239 -32.94 13.41 -3.95
C ARG A 239 -32.94 14.27 -5.20
N ASN A 240 -34.05 14.30 -5.93
CA ASN A 240 -34.19 15.18 -7.09
C ASN A 240 -34.60 16.61 -6.67
N ALA A 241 -34.61 17.55 -7.61
CA ALA A 241 -35.04 18.94 -7.36
C ALA A 241 -36.49 19.07 -6.85
N ALA A 242 -37.35 18.09 -7.12
CA ALA A 242 -38.73 18.03 -6.64
C ALA A 242 -38.86 17.48 -5.20
N GLY A 243 -37.74 17.08 -4.57
CA GLY A 243 -37.72 16.54 -3.22
C GLY A 243 -37.98 15.03 -3.12
N SER A 244 -38.28 14.35 -4.22
CA SER A 244 -38.48 12.89 -4.24
C SER A 244 -37.16 12.15 -4.02
N THR A 245 -37.19 11.13 -3.17
CA THR A 245 -36.04 10.26 -2.90
C THR A 245 -36.01 9.09 -3.87
N LEU A 246 -34.88 8.89 -4.53
CA LEU A 246 -34.57 7.78 -5.40
C LEU A 246 -33.65 6.82 -4.65
N LEU A 247 -34.05 5.54 -4.61
CA LEU A 247 -33.26 4.45 -4.06
C LEU A 247 -32.54 3.73 -5.20
N SER A 248 -31.22 3.62 -5.10
CA SER A 248 -30.40 2.84 -6.01
C SER A 248 -29.71 1.73 -5.23
N PRO A 249 -30.29 0.51 -5.20
CA PRO A 249 -29.61 -0.64 -4.61
C PRO A 249 -28.36 -0.98 -5.44
N ARG A 250 -27.27 -1.22 -4.74
CA ARG A 250 -25.98 -1.66 -5.24
C ARG A 250 -25.53 -2.83 -4.38
N GLY A 251 -24.75 -3.74 -4.92
CA GLY A 251 -24.23 -4.84 -4.15
C GLY A 251 -23.04 -5.47 -4.83
N PHE A 252 -22.27 -6.23 -4.06
CA PHE A 252 -21.21 -7.05 -4.60
C PHE A 252 -21.10 -8.37 -3.84
N VAL A 253 -20.60 -9.36 -4.54
CA VAL A 253 -20.16 -10.64 -3.99
C VAL A 253 -18.74 -10.86 -4.49
N GLU A 254 -17.78 -10.92 -3.58
CA GLU A 254 -16.36 -11.16 -3.89
C GLU A 254 -15.97 -12.54 -3.35
N PRO A 255 -15.97 -13.58 -4.21
CA PRO A 255 -15.61 -14.92 -3.80
C PRO A 255 -14.09 -15.13 -3.86
N ARG A 256 -13.57 -15.87 -2.88
CA ARG A 256 -12.24 -16.46 -2.94
C ARG A 256 -12.34 -17.97 -2.69
N THR A 257 -11.75 -18.73 -3.59
CA THR A 257 -11.69 -20.20 -3.49
C THR A 257 -10.24 -20.68 -3.51
N GLN A 258 -10.01 -21.81 -2.86
CA GLN A 258 -8.74 -22.51 -2.87
C GLN A 258 -8.99 -24.01 -3.06
N ALA A 259 -8.26 -24.63 -3.99
CA ALA A 259 -8.27 -26.07 -4.13
C ALA A 259 -7.52 -26.70 -2.95
N VAL A 260 -8.25 -27.44 -2.10
CA VAL A 260 -7.67 -28.18 -0.98
C VAL A 260 -7.31 -29.59 -1.47
N VAL A 261 -6.02 -29.90 -1.52
CA VAL A 261 -5.55 -31.26 -1.84
C VAL A 261 -5.53 -32.07 -0.55
N ALA A 262 -6.25 -33.20 -0.54
CA ALA A 262 -6.32 -34.09 0.62
C ALA A 262 -4.91 -34.45 1.14
N GLY A 263 -4.71 -34.31 2.45
CA GLY A 263 -3.42 -34.60 3.12
C GLY A 263 -2.38 -33.48 3.09
N THR A 264 -2.62 -32.37 2.37
CA THR A 264 -1.72 -31.22 2.35
C THR A 264 -2.24 -30.14 3.31
N ARG A 265 -1.46 -29.79 4.35
CA ARG A 265 -1.75 -28.63 5.20
C ARG A 265 -1.44 -27.34 4.42
N SER A 266 -2.42 -26.79 3.71
CA SER A 266 -2.32 -25.47 3.10
C SER A 266 -2.93 -24.41 4.02
N GLN A 267 -2.31 -23.23 4.13
CA GLN A 267 -2.78 -22.01 4.80
C GLN A 267 -3.97 -22.13 5.77
N ILE A 268 -3.74 -21.84 7.05
CA ILE A 268 -4.77 -21.83 8.12
C ILE A 268 -5.92 -20.83 7.84
N SER A 269 -5.73 -19.90 6.90
CA SER A 269 -6.71 -18.86 6.59
C SER A 269 -6.84 -18.58 5.10
N LEU A 270 -8.09 -18.38 4.64
CA LEU A 270 -8.41 -17.86 3.32
C LEU A 270 -9.04 -16.46 3.45
N ASP A 271 -8.56 -15.51 2.66
CA ASP A 271 -8.96 -14.10 2.72
C ASP A 271 -9.65 -13.65 1.42
N ALA A 272 -10.82 -13.00 1.53
CA ALA A 272 -11.44 -12.23 0.45
C ALA A 272 -11.41 -10.73 0.81
N THR A 273 -10.91 -9.89 -0.09
CA THR A 273 -10.72 -8.44 0.18
C THR A 273 -11.34 -7.62 -0.94
N ARG A 274 -12.05 -6.55 -0.57
CA ARG A 274 -12.66 -5.60 -1.52
C ARG A 274 -12.49 -4.16 -1.05
N GLY A 275 -12.03 -3.30 -1.96
CA GLY A 275 -12.09 -1.85 -1.79
C GLY A 275 -13.50 -1.30 -2.07
N ILE A 276 -13.98 -0.39 -1.24
CA ILE A 276 -15.26 0.31 -1.36
C ILE A 276 -14.98 1.81 -1.46
N SER A 277 -15.14 2.37 -2.66
CA SER A 277 -15.01 3.81 -2.89
C SER A 277 -16.34 4.51 -2.57
N ILE A 278 -16.43 5.18 -1.41
CA ILE A 278 -17.64 5.94 -1.03
C ILE A 278 -17.89 7.10 -2.00
N SER A 279 -16.85 7.83 -2.38
CA SER A 279 -16.94 8.92 -3.36
C SER A 279 -17.46 8.43 -4.72
N GLY A 280 -16.96 7.29 -5.20
CA GLY A 280 -17.45 6.64 -6.41
C GLY A 280 -18.92 6.26 -6.32
N LEU A 281 -19.35 5.69 -5.20
CA LEU A 281 -20.77 5.35 -4.97
C LEU A 281 -21.66 6.60 -4.91
N ILE A 282 -21.23 7.66 -4.24
CA ILE A 282 -21.95 8.95 -4.17
C ILE A 282 -22.09 9.57 -5.55
N SER A 283 -21.02 9.53 -6.35
CA SER A 283 -21.02 10.07 -7.73
C SER A 283 -21.96 9.31 -8.68
N ALA A 284 -22.43 8.12 -8.28
CA ALA A 284 -23.40 7.34 -9.05
C ALA A 284 -24.84 7.85 -8.92
N CYS A 285 -25.10 8.91 -8.13
CA CYS A 285 -26.38 9.60 -8.15
C CYS A 285 -26.67 10.15 -9.55
N PRO A 286 -27.89 9.94 -10.11
CA PRO A 286 -28.24 10.45 -11.43
C PRO A 286 -28.05 11.97 -11.55
N SER A 287 -27.74 12.45 -12.75
CA SER A 287 -27.66 13.90 -13.01
C SER A 287 -28.94 14.61 -12.59
N GLY A 288 -28.81 15.79 -11.97
CA GLY A 288 -29.95 16.54 -11.41
C GLY A 288 -30.46 16.03 -10.07
N THR A 289 -29.74 15.10 -9.42
CA THR A 289 -30.02 14.63 -8.06
C THR A 289 -28.87 14.95 -7.11
N THR A 290 -29.17 15.06 -5.82
CA THR A 290 -28.20 15.27 -4.76
C THR A 290 -28.12 14.04 -3.86
N PHE A 291 -26.92 13.68 -3.44
CA PHE A 291 -26.74 12.61 -2.46
C PHE A 291 -27.37 12.98 -1.11
N VAL A 292 -28.07 12.02 -0.53
CA VAL A 292 -28.71 12.17 0.80
C VAL A 292 -28.08 11.24 1.82
N ARG A 293 -27.94 9.96 1.47
CA ARG A 293 -27.57 8.91 2.41
C ARG A 293 -27.08 7.67 1.67
N LEU A 294 -26.14 6.95 2.25
CA LEU A 294 -25.74 5.61 1.84
C LEU A 294 -25.83 4.71 3.07
N ASP A 295 -26.64 3.67 2.99
CA ASP A 295 -26.68 2.61 4.00
C ASP A 295 -25.99 1.37 3.44
N GLY A 296 -25.11 0.76 4.21
CA GLY A 296 -24.45 -0.48 3.82
C GLY A 296 -24.57 -1.56 4.88
N ALA A 297 -24.69 -2.80 4.42
CA ALA A 297 -24.59 -4.00 5.22
C ALA A 297 -23.56 -4.92 4.56
N ILE A 298 -22.53 -5.32 5.31
CA ILE A 298 -21.49 -6.23 4.82
C ILE A 298 -21.47 -7.45 5.73
N LEU A 299 -21.45 -8.63 5.13
CA LEU A 299 -21.28 -9.89 5.82
C LEU A 299 -20.35 -10.79 5.02
N ALA A 300 -19.91 -11.86 5.64
CA ALA A 300 -19.16 -12.89 4.98
C ALA A 300 -19.78 -14.24 5.27
N ASP A 301 -19.62 -15.16 4.34
CA ASP A 301 -19.81 -16.58 4.59
C ASP A 301 -18.64 -17.40 4.02
N GLY A 302 -18.54 -18.67 4.40
CA GLY A 302 -17.46 -19.52 3.93
C GLY A 302 -17.64 -20.98 4.29
N ARG A 303 -16.83 -21.83 3.65
CA ARG A 303 -16.78 -23.27 3.88
C ARG A 303 -15.34 -23.75 4.01
N ASN A 304 -15.09 -24.63 4.96
CA ASN A 304 -13.83 -25.39 5.02
C ASN A 304 -13.87 -26.58 4.03
N GLY A 305 -12.79 -27.36 3.98
CA GLY A 305 -12.61 -28.44 3.01
C GLY A 305 -13.40 -29.69 3.37
N ALA A 306 -13.84 -29.78 4.62
CA ALA A 306 -14.85 -30.75 5.06
C ALA A 306 -16.29 -30.30 4.71
N GLY A 307 -16.47 -29.11 4.12
CA GLY A 307 -17.77 -28.55 3.74
C GLY A 307 -18.54 -27.88 4.88
N ALA A 308 -17.96 -27.80 6.09
CA ALA A 308 -18.57 -27.12 7.23
C ALA A 308 -18.67 -25.61 6.97
N PHE A 309 -19.85 -25.06 7.26
CA PHE A 309 -20.21 -23.68 6.95
C PHE A 309 -19.97 -22.75 8.15
N ALA A 310 -19.51 -21.54 7.88
CA ALA A 310 -19.45 -20.45 8.84
C ALA A 310 -19.97 -19.15 8.21
N ALA A 311 -20.61 -18.31 9.03
CA ALA A 311 -21.05 -16.97 8.65
C ALA A 311 -20.58 -15.95 9.68
N SER A 312 -20.25 -14.75 9.22
CA SER A 312 -19.93 -13.64 10.10
C SER A 312 -21.21 -12.92 10.54
N PRO A 313 -21.18 -12.18 11.64
CA PRO A 313 -22.17 -11.15 11.90
C PRO A 313 -22.13 -10.07 10.80
N VAL A 314 -23.21 -9.32 10.67
CA VAL A 314 -23.31 -8.18 9.73
C VAL A 314 -22.62 -6.96 10.33
N ILE A 315 -21.76 -6.29 9.55
CA ILE A 315 -21.30 -4.93 9.81
C ILE A 315 -22.19 -3.97 9.03
N ARG A 316 -22.92 -3.10 9.74
CA ARG A 316 -23.77 -2.05 9.15
C ARG A 316 -23.05 -0.71 9.21
N PHE A 317 -23.26 0.13 8.21
CA PHE A 317 -22.79 1.51 8.23
C PHE A 317 -23.77 2.47 7.56
N THR A 318 -23.69 3.74 7.95
CA THR A 318 -24.42 4.83 7.30
C THR A 318 -23.46 5.98 7.00
N VAL A 319 -23.52 6.49 5.78
CA VAL A 319 -22.87 7.74 5.37
C VAL A 319 -23.95 8.75 5.07
N LEU A 320 -23.83 9.95 5.65
CA LEU A 320 -24.73 11.08 5.43
C LEU A 320 -24.10 12.13 4.54
#